data_AF-A0A2T4V5Q4-F1
#
_entry.id   AF-A0A2T4V5Q4-F1
#
_cell.length_a   1.000
_cell.length_b   1.000
_cell.length_c   1.000
_cell.angle_alpha   90.00
_cell.angle_beta   90.00
_cell.angle_gamma   90.00
#
_symmetry.space_group_name_H-M   'P 1'
#
loop_
_entity.id
_entity.type
_entity.pdbx_description
1 polymer ?
#
loop_
_entity_poly.entity_id
_entity_poly.type
_entity_poly.pdbx_seq_one_letter_code
_entity_poly.pdbx_strand_id
1 'polypeptide(L)'
;MSMSTSRMCLAVVLLWGLASAAYGAPPVREVVATQVMAADTLRGHTLSLLARGEVAEAIDYWVLTTGKEAPSWLLALRTAFDVGKQEAGKCQGVARSIYTAFTQLRGKPELVELRTRSAQEVPYIMFKMVNGRDMNLSLNGYHLLVRMNDRAYDAYTGAAGMPWAEYLSRLGAQSAITQKVVEVVTEAP
;
A
#
# COMPACT_ATOMS: atom_id res chain seq x y z
N MET A 1 58.52 79.04 -4.70
CA MET A 1 58.43 79.90 -3.49
C MET A 1 57.13 79.56 -2.77
N SER A 2 57.25 79.38 -1.45
CA SER A 2 56.23 79.33 -0.39
C SER A 2 55.24 78.16 -0.28
N MET A 3 55.47 77.39 0.79
CA MET A 3 54.51 76.58 1.55
C MET A 3 53.38 77.47 2.13
N SER A 4 52.21 76.88 2.39
CA SER A 4 51.49 77.06 3.67
C SER A 4 50.43 75.98 3.87
N THR A 5 50.24 75.64 5.14
CA THR A 5 49.71 74.40 5.70
C THR A 5 48.30 74.54 6.29
N SER A 6 47.55 73.43 6.22
CA SER A 6 46.72 72.84 7.30
C SER A 6 45.50 73.59 7.85
N ARG A 7 44.32 72.94 7.79
CA ARG A 7 43.59 72.44 8.97
C ARG A 7 42.38 71.57 8.62
N MET A 8 42.30 70.44 9.32
CA MET A 8 41.23 69.42 9.33
C MET A 8 39.84 69.99 9.62
N CYS A 9 38.79 69.32 9.11
CA CYS A 9 37.69 68.83 9.94
C CYS A 9 36.97 67.63 9.28
N LEU A 10 36.71 66.66 10.15
CA LEU A 10 36.07 65.35 9.99
C LEU A 10 34.61 65.46 9.50
N ALA A 11 34.11 64.52 8.68
CA ALA A 11 32.80 63.88 8.89
C ALA A 11 32.37 62.89 7.79
N VAL A 12 32.20 61.64 8.24
CA VAL A 12 31.04 60.76 7.99
C VAL A 12 30.94 60.00 6.65
N VAL A 13 31.31 58.72 6.79
CA VAL A 13 30.99 57.55 5.97
C VAL A 13 29.47 57.40 5.79
N LEU A 14 29.00 57.24 4.55
CA LEU A 14 27.68 56.65 4.25
C LEU A 14 27.76 55.66 3.07
N LEU A 15 27.69 54.39 3.46
CA LEU A 15 26.89 53.30 2.87
C LEU A 15 27.20 52.84 1.43
N TRP A 16 28.06 51.83 1.38
CA TRP A 16 27.98 50.73 0.43
C TRP A 16 26.64 50.00 0.58
N GLY A 17 25.77 50.12 -0.43
CA GLY A 17 24.59 49.26 -0.58
C GLY A 17 24.97 47.94 -1.26
N LEU A 18 25.49 46.99 -0.48
CA LEU A 18 25.52 45.58 -0.88
C LEU A 18 24.11 45.03 -0.67
N ALA A 19 23.40 44.79 -1.78
CA ALA A 19 22.18 44.01 -1.79
C ALA A 19 22.50 42.56 -1.40
N SER A 20 22.45 42.27 -0.10
CA SER A 20 22.35 40.90 0.38
C SER A 20 20.98 40.37 -0.02
N ALA A 21 20.93 39.58 -1.09
CA ALA A 21 19.82 38.68 -1.33
C ALA A 21 19.80 37.66 -0.19
N ALA A 22 18.98 37.93 0.83
CA ALA A 22 18.67 36.94 1.85
C ALA A 22 17.97 35.76 1.16
N TYR A 23 18.70 34.68 0.95
CA TYR A 23 18.13 33.35 0.71
C TYR A 23 17.35 32.97 1.97
N GLY A 24 16.11 33.42 2.05
CA GLY A 24 15.17 33.00 3.08
C GLY A 24 14.90 31.52 2.91
N ALA A 25 15.24 30.72 3.91
CA ALA A 25 14.81 29.34 3.98
C ALA A 25 13.29 29.28 3.78
N PRO A 26 12.76 28.33 2.98
CA PRO A 26 11.33 28.26 2.72
C PRO A 26 10.58 28.14 4.06
N PRO A 27 9.43 28.83 4.22
CA PRO A 27 8.65 28.74 5.43
C PRO A 27 8.28 27.28 5.67
N VAL A 28 8.42 26.81 6.91
CA VAL A 28 8.18 25.40 7.31
C VAL A 28 6.84 24.85 6.76
N ARG A 29 5.81 25.69 6.66
CA ARG A 29 4.50 25.32 6.09
C ARG A 29 4.56 24.89 4.62
N GLU A 30 5.38 25.55 3.80
CA GLU A 30 5.52 25.25 2.37
C GLU A 30 6.31 23.95 2.16
N VAL A 31 7.35 23.72 2.97
CA VAL A 31 8.10 22.46 2.99
C VAL A 31 7.19 21.30 3.39
N VAL A 32 6.40 21.47 4.45
CA VAL A 32 5.43 20.45 4.90
C VAL A 32 4.37 20.19 3.83
N ALA A 33 3.80 21.23 3.21
CA ALA A 33 2.80 21.06 2.15
C ALA A 33 3.38 20.29 0.95
N THR A 34 4.60 20.64 0.52
CA THR A 34 5.28 19.95 -0.59
C THR A 34 5.58 18.49 -0.26
N GLN A 35 6.04 18.20 0.97
CA GLN A 35 6.28 16.84 1.43
C GLN A 35 5.00 16.00 1.51
N VAL A 36 3.90 16.59 2.00
CA VAL A 36 2.59 15.93 2.07
C VAL A 36 2.08 15.62 0.66
N MET A 37 2.15 16.58 -0.26
CA MET A 37 1.75 16.36 -1.65
C MET A 37 2.59 15.29 -2.33
N ALA A 38 3.91 15.30 -2.15
CA ALA A 38 4.80 14.27 -2.69
C ALA A 38 4.50 12.87 -2.12
N ALA A 39 4.17 12.80 -0.83
CA ALA A 39 3.77 11.54 -0.19
C ALA A 39 2.41 11.04 -0.71
N ASP A 40 1.47 11.94 -0.97
CA ASP A 40 0.16 11.60 -1.52
C ASP A 40 0.27 11.15 -2.99
N THR A 41 1.13 11.78 -3.79
CA THR A 41 1.41 11.32 -5.17
C THR A 41 2.12 9.97 -5.20
N LEU A 42 3.10 9.75 -4.30
CA LEU A 42 3.80 8.46 -4.18
C LEU A 42 2.80 7.34 -3.87
N ARG A 43 1.95 7.52 -2.85
CA ARG A 43 0.96 6.52 -2.46
C ARG A 43 -0.08 6.29 -3.54
N GLY A 44 -0.62 7.36 -4.12
CA GLY A 44 -1.64 7.29 -5.16
C GLY A 44 -1.15 6.53 -6.39
N HIS A 45 0.06 6.83 -6.86
CA HIS A 45 0.64 6.14 -8.01
C HIS A 45 0.99 4.68 -7.69
N THR A 46 1.57 4.41 -6.52
CA THR A 46 1.84 3.04 -6.05
C THR A 46 0.54 2.21 -6.00
N LEU A 47 -0.54 2.77 -5.44
CA LEU A 47 -1.84 2.11 -5.39
C LEU A 47 -2.40 1.84 -6.80
N SER A 48 -2.21 2.78 -7.73
CA SER A 48 -2.64 2.60 -9.12
C SER A 48 -1.90 1.46 -9.84
N LEU A 49 -0.59 1.31 -9.62
CA LEU A 49 0.20 0.20 -10.17
C LEU A 49 -0.30 -1.13 -9.61
N LEU A 50 -0.51 -1.20 -8.29
CA LEU A 50 -1.05 -2.39 -7.64
C LEU A 50 -2.46 -2.76 -8.11
N ALA A 51 -3.32 -1.78 -8.37
CA ALA A 51 -4.66 -2.01 -8.92
C ALA A 51 -4.63 -2.69 -10.31
N ARG A 52 -3.54 -2.52 -11.07
CA ARG A 52 -3.29 -3.21 -12.34
C ARG A 52 -2.54 -4.54 -12.18
N GLY A 53 -2.14 -4.89 -10.96
CA GLY A 53 -1.33 -6.08 -10.66
C GLY A 53 0.17 -5.89 -10.93
N GLU A 54 0.63 -4.67 -11.19
CA GLU A 54 2.02 -4.33 -11.53
C GLU A 54 2.87 -4.17 -10.26
N VAL A 55 3.03 -5.25 -9.48
CA VAL A 55 3.71 -5.20 -8.16
C VAL A 55 5.19 -4.86 -8.28
N ALA A 56 5.88 -5.38 -9.30
CA ALA A 56 7.29 -5.07 -9.54
C ALA A 56 7.48 -3.58 -9.85
N GLU A 57 6.65 -3.03 -10.74
CA GLU A 57 6.70 -1.60 -11.09
C GLU A 57 6.33 -0.72 -9.89
N ALA A 58 5.39 -1.14 -9.03
CA ALA A 58 5.08 -0.45 -7.78
C ALA A 58 6.28 -0.36 -6.84
N ILE A 59 7.06 -1.44 -6.73
CA ILE A 59 8.30 -1.49 -5.95
C ILE A 59 9.36 -0.58 -6.58
N ASP A 60 9.58 -0.69 -7.89
CA ASP A 60 10.58 0.10 -8.60
C ASP A 60 10.26 1.61 -8.51
N TYR A 61 9.00 1.97 -8.71
CA TYR A 61 8.53 3.34 -8.57
C TYR A 61 8.79 3.90 -7.16
N TRP A 62 8.56 3.09 -6.11
CA TRP A 62 8.85 3.50 -4.75
C TRP A 62 10.34 3.77 -4.54
N VAL A 63 11.19 2.86 -5.00
CA VAL A 63 12.66 2.97 -4.85
C VAL A 63 13.19 4.18 -5.61
N LEU A 64 12.77 4.36 -6.86
CA LEU A 64 13.19 5.47 -7.71
C LEU A 64 12.72 6.82 -7.18
N THR A 65 11.49 6.90 -6.67
CA THR A 65 10.91 8.16 -6.17
C THR A 65 11.47 8.57 -4.82
N THR A 66 11.80 7.60 -3.95
CA THR A 66 12.23 7.89 -2.58
C THR A 66 13.75 7.82 -2.37
N GLY A 67 14.49 7.18 -3.28
CA GLY A 67 15.90 6.86 -3.13
C GLY A 67 16.19 5.85 -2.01
N LYS A 68 15.17 5.13 -1.53
CA LYS A 68 15.24 4.17 -0.42
C LYS A 68 14.75 2.80 -0.87
N GLU A 69 15.11 1.76 -0.13
CA GLU A 69 14.52 0.44 -0.33
C GLU A 69 12.99 0.47 -0.15
N ALA A 70 12.31 -0.43 -0.85
CA ALA A 70 10.88 -0.61 -0.71
C ALA A 70 10.53 -1.09 0.71
N PRO A 71 9.46 -0.57 1.32
CA PRO A 71 9.10 -0.91 2.68
C PRO A 71 8.67 -2.37 2.78
N SER A 72 8.89 -2.97 3.96
CA SER A 72 8.62 -4.39 4.20
C SER A 72 7.19 -4.81 3.89
N TRP A 73 6.20 -3.94 4.12
CA TRP A 73 4.79 -4.23 3.79
C TRP A 73 4.55 -4.37 2.28
N LEU A 74 5.30 -3.65 1.44
CA LEU A 74 5.16 -3.72 -0.02
C LEU A 74 5.81 -5.00 -0.55
N LEU A 75 6.95 -5.39 0.04
CA LEU A 75 7.58 -6.68 -0.24
C LEU A 75 6.71 -7.85 0.23
N ALA A 76 6.08 -7.73 1.41
CA ALA A 76 5.15 -8.73 1.92
C ALA A 76 3.90 -8.87 1.05
N LEU A 77 3.42 -7.77 0.44
CA LEU A 77 2.34 -7.81 -0.55
C LEU A 77 2.75 -8.64 -1.77
N ARG A 78 3.95 -8.41 -2.33
CA ARG A 78 4.47 -9.24 -3.44
C ARG A 78 4.41 -10.72 -3.10
N THR A 79 4.96 -11.08 -1.94
CA THR A 79 5.01 -12.48 -1.50
C THR A 79 3.63 -13.06 -1.18
N ALA A 80 2.61 -12.24 -0.93
CA ALA A 80 1.24 -12.72 -0.71
C ALA A 80 0.64 -13.41 -1.95
N PHE A 81 1.16 -13.09 -3.14
CA PHE A 81 0.69 -13.65 -4.41
C PHE A 81 1.64 -14.71 -5.00
N ASP A 82 2.70 -15.09 -4.28
CA ASP A 82 3.60 -16.16 -4.70
C ASP A 82 2.84 -17.50 -4.74
N VAL A 83 3.19 -18.38 -5.68
CA VAL A 83 2.55 -19.70 -5.82
C VAL A 83 2.65 -20.53 -4.53
N GLY A 84 3.74 -20.39 -3.76
CA GLY A 84 3.88 -21.04 -2.45
C GLY A 84 2.93 -20.54 -1.36
N LYS A 85 2.07 -19.55 -1.65
CA LYS A 85 0.97 -19.12 -0.76
C LYS A 85 -0.38 -19.70 -1.17
N GLN A 86 -0.45 -20.40 -2.30
CA GLN A 86 -1.65 -21.08 -2.80
C GLN A 86 -1.84 -22.42 -2.09
N GLU A 87 -2.00 -22.35 -0.77
CA GLU A 87 -2.12 -23.50 0.11
C GLU A 87 -3.25 -23.28 1.12
N ALA A 88 -3.99 -24.35 1.41
CA ALA A 88 -5.00 -24.34 2.47
C ALA A 88 -4.36 -23.98 3.82
N GLY A 89 -5.01 -23.11 4.59
CA GLY A 89 -4.54 -22.70 5.92
C GLY A 89 -3.49 -21.57 5.93
N LYS A 90 -3.08 -21.04 4.76
CA LYS A 90 -2.20 -19.84 4.69
C LYS A 90 -2.97 -18.52 4.55
N CYS A 91 -4.28 -18.59 4.36
CA CYS A 91 -5.13 -17.46 4.00
C CYS A 91 -5.04 -16.27 4.98
N GLN A 92 -4.89 -16.51 6.27
CA GLN A 92 -4.80 -15.45 7.29
C GLN A 92 -3.55 -14.58 7.12
N GLY A 93 -2.40 -15.20 6.86
CA GLY A 93 -1.14 -14.48 6.64
C GLY A 93 -1.18 -13.66 5.35
N VAL A 94 -1.73 -14.26 4.28
CA VAL A 94 -1.94 -13.60 2.99
C VAL A 94 -2.87 -12.40 3.14
N ALA A 95 -4.05 -12.59 3.75
CA ALA A 95 -5.02 -11.54 3.99
C ALA A 95 -4.44 -10.40 4.85
N ARG A 96 -3.66 -10.72 5.89
CA ARG A 96 -2.98 -9.73 6.73
C ARG A 96 -2.00 -8.87 5.93
N SER A 97 -1.16 -9.49 5.10
CA SER A 97 -0.19 -8.76 4.26
C SER A 97 -0.89 -7.84 3.26
N ILE A 98 -1.94 -8.34 2.58
CA ILE A 98 -2.72 -7.56 1.61
C ILE A 98 -3.43 -6.39 2.31
N TYR A 99 -4.13 -6.65 3.41
CA TYR A 99 -4.85 -5.63 4.17
C TYR A 99 -3.90 -4.53 4.67
N THR A 100 -2.74 -4.92 5.19
CA THR A 100 -1.71 -3.98 5.67
C THR A 100 -1.25 -3.08 4.53
N ALA A 101 -0.92 -3.66 3.37
CA ALA A 101 -0.43 -2.88 2.24
C ALA A 101 -1.46 -1.85 1.74
N PHE A 102 -2.72 -2.27 1.56
CA PHE A 102 -3.78 -1.34 1.16
C PHE A 102 -4.04 -0.26 2.22
N THR A 103 -3.95 -0.59 3.51
CA THR A 103 -4.07 0.40 4.59
C THR A 103 -2.94 1.42 4.56
N GLN A 104 -1.68 0.99 4.36
CA GLN A 104 -0.53 1.91 4.24
C GLN A 104 -0.67 2.88 3.07
N LEU A 105 -1.29 2.41 1.99
CA LEU A 105 -1.63 3.18 0.80
C LEU A 105 -2.91 4.01 0.93
N ARG A 106 -3.52 4.06 2.12
CA ARG A 106 -4.80 4.77 2.41
C ARG A 106 -5.99 4.26 1.60
N GLY A 107 -5.94 3.01 1.15
CA GLY A 107 -7.10 2.29 0.65
C GLY A 107 -8.12 2.03 1.76
N LYS A 108 -9.26 1.46 1.38
CA LYS A 108 -10.32 1.04 2.31
C LYS A 108 -10.56 -0.47 2.17
N PRO A 109 -9.56 -1.30 2.52
CA PRO A 109 -9.72 -2.75 2.47
C PRO A 109 -10.66 -3.22 3.57
N GLU A 110 -11.38 -4.30 3.29
CA GLU A 110 -12.20 -5.03 4.25
C GLU A 110 -11.62 -6.45 4.38
N LEU A 111 -11.49 -6.95 5.60
CA LEU A 111 -11.24 -8.38 5.82
C LEU A 111 -12.58 -9.11 5.74
N VAL A 112 -12.67 -10.10 4.87
CA VAL A 112 -13.88 -10.90 4.67
C VAL A 112 -13.61 -12.33 5.10
N GLU A 113 -14.31 -12.78 6.14
CA GLU A 113 -14.37 -14.18 6.55
C GLU A 113 -15.43 -14.89 5.71
N LEU A 114 -15.05 -16.03 5.16
CA LEU A 114 -15.92 -17.03 4.55
C LEU A 114 -16.01 -18.23 5.47
N ARG A 115 -17.25 -18.68 5.73
CA ARG A 115 -17.49 -19.85 6.59
C ARG A 115 -18.59 -20.75 6.07
N THR A 116 -18.35 -22.07 6.04
CA THR A 116 -19.41 -23.06 5.80
C THR A 116 -20.34 -23.14 7.03
N ARG A 117 -21.65 -23.29 6.82
CA ARG A 117 -22.63 -23.29 7.92
C ARG A 117 -22.58 -24.51 8.83
N SER A 118 -22.20 -25.68 8.30
CA SER A 118 -22.23 -26.94 9.04
C SER A 118 -20.82 -27.45 9.28
N ALA A 119 -20.48 -27.65 10.55
CA ALA A 119 -19.26 -28.37 10.95
C ALA A 119 -19.44 -29.90 10.91
N GLN A 120 -20.68 -30.39 10.75
CA GLN A 120 -20.99 -31.81 10.61
C GLN A 120 -20.88 -32.31 9.17
N GLU A 121 -20.95 -31.41 8.18
CA GLU A 121 -20.63 -31.69 6.78
C GLU A 121 -19.14 -31.52 6.55
N VAL A 122 -18.58 -32.15 5.50
CA VAL A 122 -17.15 -32.05 5.19
C VAL A 122 -16.81 -30.56 4.99
N PRO A 123 -16.09 -29.93 5.93
CA PRO A 123 -16.02 -28.48 5.98
C PRO A 123 -14.89 -28.04 5.06
N TYR A 124 -15.13 -28.04 3.76
CA TYR A 124 -14.15 -27.54 2.79
C TYR A 124 -14.72 -26.43 1.94
N ILE A 125 -13.81 -25.59 1.44
CA ILE A 125 -14.11 -24.59 0.42
C ILE A 125 -13.16 -24.84 -0.73
N MET A 126 -13.73 -25.08 -1.91
CA MET A 126 -13.04 -25.17 -3.19
C MET A 126 -13.06 -23.82 -3.91
N PHE A 127 -12.08 -23.62 -4.78
CA PHE A 127 -12.05 -22.53 -5.73
C PHE A 127 -11.68 -23.01 -7.13
N LYS A 128 -12.51 -22.63 -8.10
CA LYS A 128 -12.30 -22.94 -9.51
C LYS A 128 -11.39 -21.91 -10.17
N MET A 129 -10.18 -22.33 -10.53
CA MET A 129 -9.20 -21.50 -11.23
C MET A 129 -9.63 -21.21 -12.69
N VAL A 130 -9.06 -20.16 -13.30
CA VAL A 130 -9.34 -19.78 -14.70
C VAL A 130 -9.01 -20.91 -15.67
N ASN A 131 -7.99 -21.71 -15.39
CA ASN A 131 -7.62 -22.88 -16.19
C ASN A 131 -8.50 -24.12 -15.94
N GLY A 132 -9.60 -23.97 -15.18
CA GLY A 132 -10.56 -25.04 -14.89
C GLY A 132 -10.15 -26.00 -13.78
N ARG A 133 -8.97 -25.84 -13.17
CA ARG A 133 -8.53 -26.65 -12.02
C ARG A 133 -9.26 -26.23 -10.75
N ASP A 134 -9.61 -27.20 -9.93
CA ASP A 134 -10.15 -26.95 -8.58
C ASP A 134 -9.01 -26.95 -7.56
N MET A 135 -9.01 -25.93 -6.69
CA MET A 135 -8.04 -25.76 -5.61
C MET A 135 -8.75 -25.78 -4.26
N ASN A 136 -8.14 -26.39 -3.24
CA ASN A 136 -8.62 -26.33 -1.87
C ASN A 136 -8.26 -24.95 -1.26
N LEU A 137 -9.25 -24.08 -1.06
CA LEU A 137 -9.06 -22.83 -0.29
C LEU A 137 -9.00 -23.10 1.21
N SER A 138 -9.81 -24.05 1.67
CA SER A 138 -9.96 -24.39 3.07
C SER A 138 -10.35 -25.85 3.24
N LEU A 139 -9.75 -26.50 4.24
CA LEU A 139 -10.06 -27.87 4.67
C LEU A 139 -10.89 -27.92 5.95
N ASN A 140 -11.16 -26.76 6.58
CA ASN A 140 -11.95 -26.62 7.81
C ASN A 140 -13.14 -25.66 7.66
N GLY A 141 -13.46 -25.29 6.42
CA GLY A 141 -14.61 -24.46 6.09
C GLY A 141 -14.41 -22.99 6.43
N TYR A 142 -13.20 -22.59 6.85
CA TYR A 142 -12.82 -21.21 7.16
C TYR A 142 -11.84 -20.68 6.11
N HIS A 143 -12.14 -19.54 5.52
CA HIS A 143 -11.23 -18.83 4.63
C HIS A 143 -11.30 -17.33 4.89
N LEU A 144 -10.15 -16.65 4.86
CA LEU A 144 -10.05 -15.21 5.08
C LEU A 144 -9.36 -14.56 3.89
N LEU A 145 -9.96 -13.50 3.36
CA LEU A 145 -9.44 -12.74 2.23
C LEU A 145 -9.70 -11.24 2.41
N VAL A 146 -9.18 -10.45 1.48
CA VAL A 146 -9.40 -9.00 1.46
C VAL A 146 -10.35 -8.61 0.33
N ARG A 147 -11.30 -7.72 0.61
CA ARG A 147 -12.12 -7.04 -0.40
C ARG A 147 -11.77 -5.56 -0.46
N MET A 148 -11.58 -5.03 -1.67
CA MET A 148 -11.42 -3.58 -1.89
C MET A 148 -11.89 -3.23 -3.30
N ASN A 149 -12.63 -2.13 -3.45
CA ASN A 149 -13.11 -1.64 -4.76
C ASN A 149 -13.81 -2.72 -5.60
N ASP A 150 -14.69 -3.50 -4.98
CA ASP A 150 -15.43 -4.61 -5.61
C ASP A 150 -14.53 -5.73 -6.18
N ARG A 151 -13.33 -5.91 -5.59
CA ARG A 151 -12.42 -7.00 -5.95
C ARG A 151 -12.01 -7.81 -4.72
N ALA A 152 -11.96 -9.12 -4.90
CA ALA A 152 -11.36 -10.09 -4.00
C ALA A 152 -9.84 -10.14 -4.21
N TYR A 153 -9.10 -10.20 -3.10
CA TYR A 153 -7.66 -10.38 -3.07
C TYR A 153 -7.32 -11.52 -2.11
N ASP A 154 -6.78 -12.60 -2.68
CA ASP A 154 -6.16 -13.71 -1.98
C ASP A 154 -4.95 -14.24 -2.78
N ALA A 155 -4.38 -15.38 -2.38
CA ALA A 155 -3.22 -15.98 -3.05
C ALA A 155 -3.52 -16.50 -4.48
N TYR A 156 -4.79 -16.72 -4.81
CA TYR A 156 -5.27 -17.32 -6.06
C TYR A 156 -5.78 -16.28 -7.06
N THR A 157 -6.18 -15.09 -6.60
CA THR A 157 -6.66 -14.00 -7.47
C THR A 157 -5.53 -13.23 -8.16
N GLY A 158 -4.30 -13.37 -7.67
CA GLY A 158 -3.16 -12.57 -8.10
C GLY A 158 -3.28 -11.10 -7.66
N ALA A 159 -2.26 -10.31 -8.01
CA ALA A 159 -2.10 -8.95 -7.50
C ALA A 159 -3.14 -7.94 -8.00
N ALA A 160 -3.67 -8.14 -9.22
CA ALA A 160 -4.77 -7.32 -9.74
C ALA A 160 -6.09 -7.61 -8.99
N GLY A 161 -6.16 -8.68 -8.20
CA GLY A 161 -7.39 -9.19 -7.61
C GLY A 161 -8.37 -9.72 -8.67
N MET A 162 -9.53 -10.17 -8.22
CA MET A 162 -10.61 -10.70 -9.05
C MET A 162 -11.91 -9.94 -8.76
N PRO A 163 -12.76 -9.62 -9.74
CA PRO A 163 -14.08 -9.05 -9.47
C PRO A 163 -14.83 -9.85 -8.40
N TRP A 164 -15.46 -9.18 -7.43
CA TRP A 164 -16.06 -9.83 -6.27
C TRP A 164 -17.12 -10.87 -6.66
N ALA A 165 -18.00 -10.52 -7.61
CA ALA A 165 -19.02 -11.42 -8.12
C ALA A 165 -18.41 -12.66 -8.80
N GLU A 166 -17.33 -12.48 -9.56
CA GLU A 166 -16.62 -13.59 -10.20
C GLU A 166 -15.98 -14.49 -9.15
N TYR A 167 -15.33 -13.91 -8.15
CA TYR A 167 -14.73 -14.66 -7.04
C TYR A 167 -15.75 -15.56 -6.35
N LEU A 168 -16.91 -15.01 -5.98
CA LEU A 168 -17.97 -15.77 -5.33
C LEU A 168 -18.53 -16.87 -6.24
N SER A 169 -18.64 -16.63 -7.55
CA SER A 169 -19.13 -17.63 -8.51
C SER A 169 -18.18 -18.84 -8.67
N ARG A 170 -16.90 -18.67 -8.30
CA ARG A 170 -15.87 -19.72 -8.37
C ARG A 170 -15.77 -20.54 -7.09
N LEU A 171 -16.45 -20.15 -6.02
CA LEU A 171 -16.46 -20.88 -4.76
C LEU A 171 -17.36 -22.11 -4.85
N GLY A 172 -16.90 -23.22 -4.28
CA GLY A 172 -17.69 -24.45 -4.14
C GLY A 172 -17.58 -25.03 -2.74
N ALA A 173 -18.68 -25.48 -2.17
CA ALA A 173 -18.73 -26.18 -0.88
C ALA A 173 -19.98 -27.07 -0.83
N GLN A 174 -20.01 -28.05 0.09
CA GLN A 174 -21.19 -28.89 0.29
C GLN A 174 -22.32 -28.15 1.01
N SER A 175 -21.98 -27.26 1.96
CA SER A 175 -22.92 -26.34 2.60
C SER A 175 -22.80 -24.94 2.03
N ALA A 176 -23.86 -24.15 2.26
CA ALA A 176 -23.84 -22.71 2.00
C ALA A 176 -22.64 -22.03 2.69
N ILE A 177 -21.93 -21.21 1.92
CA ILE A 177 -20.87 -20.33 2.39
C ILE A 177 -21.51 -19.02 2.87
N THR A 178 -21.20 -18.63 4.09
CA THR A 178 -21.57 -17.34 4.69
C THR A 178 -20.40 -16.38 4.63
N GLN A 179 -20.69 -15.08 4.60
CA GLN A 179 -19.70 -14.01 4.48
C GLN A 179 -19.87 -13.06 5.66
N LYS A 180 -18.76 -12.63 6.26
CA LYS A 180 -18.76 -11.65 7.34
C LYS A 180 -17.55 -10.73 7.20
N VAL A 181 -17.78 -9.42 7.24
CA VAL A 181 -16.68 -8.46 7.41
C VAL A 181 -16.20 -8.52 8.85
N VAL A 182 -14.90 -8.70 9.04
CA VAL A 182 -14.26 -8.79 10.36
C VAL A 182 -13.25 -7.66 10.53
N GLU A 183 -13.03 -7.23 11.76
CA GLU A 183 -12.13 -6.10 12.07
C GLU A 183 -10.68 -6.55 12.29
N VAL A 184 -10.49 -7.80 12.69
CA VAL A 184 -9.18 -8.37 13.02
C VAL A 184 -9.01 -9.75 12.39
N VAL A 185 -7.79 -10.04 11.95
CA VAL A 185 -7.40 -11.39 11.52
C VAL A 185 -7.32 -12.27 12.77
N THR A 186 -8.34 -13.10 12.98
CA THR A 186 -8.30 -14.16 13.99
C THR A 186 -7.61 -15.38 13.39
N GLU A 187 -6.72 -16.02 14.15
CA GLU A 187 -6.20 -17.31 13.73
C GLU A 187 -7.34 -18.34 13.71
N ALA A 188 -7.32 -19.25 12.74
CA ALA A 188 -8.30 -20.33 12.75
C ALA A 188 -8.06 -21.19 14.02
N PRO A 189 -9.12 -21.68 14.69
CA PRO A 189 -8.98 -22.67 15.76
C PRO A 189 -8.25 -23.93 15.30
#